data_AF-A0A3S4GLY8-F1
#
_entry.id   AF-A0A3S4GLY8-F1
#
_cell.length_a   1.000
_cell.length_b   1.000
_cell.length_c   1.000
_cell.angle_alpha   90.00
_cell.angle_beta   90.00
_cell.angle_gamma   90.00
#
_symmetry.space_group_name_H-M   'P 1'
#
loop_
_entity.id
_entity.type
_entity.pdbx_description
1 polymer ?
#
loop_
_entity_poly.entity_id
_entity_poly.type
_entity_poly.pdbx_seq_one_letter_code
_entity_poly.pdbx_strand_id
1 'polypeptide(L)'
;MQNGAMKAWLDSSYLAGANQSYIEQLYEDYLTDPGSVEDSWRSIFQQLPTAGVKPDQLHSQTREYFRRLAKDSARYNGSINDPDTDAKQVKVLQLINAFRFRGHQHANLDPLGLWKQDAVPDLDPAYHNLTEADFQETFNVGSFAIGKDTMKLADLYEALKQTYCGSIGAEYMHITNTEEKRWIQQRIESVVGHASFSSDEKRRFLNELTAAEGLERYLGAKFPGRSASPLKAGTRWCRCSKRWCVTPARTARAKSCWAWPTAAA
;
A
#
# COMPACT_ATOMS: atom_id res chain seq x y z
N MET A 1 -33.88 -49.18 30.85
CA MET A 1 -32.52 -49.19 31.44
C MET A 1 -31.55 -49.95 30.53
N GLN A 2 -31.35 -49.53 29.27
CA GLN A 2 -30.49 -50.23 28.30
C GLN A 2 -29.31 -49.38 27.76
N ASN A 3 -29.08 -48.17 28.28
CA ASN A 3 -28.02 -47.28 27.78
C ASN A 3 -26.66 -47.46 28.50
N GLY A 4 -26.56 -48.35 29.49
CA GLY A 4 -25.34 -48.55 30.29
C GLY A 4 -24.23 -49.30 29.55
N ALA A 5 -24.59 -50.36 28.81
CA ALA A 5 -23.61 -51.20 28.11
C ALA A 5 -23.03 -50.51 26.87
N MET A 6 -23.87 -49.81 26.08
CA MET A 6 -23.42 -49.02 24.94
C MET A 6 -22.56 -47.82 25.39
N LYS A 7 -22.93 -47.19 26.52
CA LYS A 7 -22.12 -46.11 27.11
C LYS A 7 -20.76 -46.62 27.59
N ALA A 8 -20.72 -47.75 28.30
CA ALA A 8 -19.46 -48.36 28.74
C ALA A 8 -18.56 -48.76 27.55
N TRP A 9 -19.14 -49.24 26.45
CA TRP A 9 -18.41 -49.57 25.24
C TRP A 9 -17.88 -48.32 24.50
N LEU A 10 -18.66 -47.25 24.44
CA LEU A 10 -18.22 -45.96 23.88
C LEU A 10 -17.16 -45.30 24.76
N ASP A 11 -17.29 -45.39 26.09
CA ASP A 11 -16.31 -44.87 27.06
C ASP A 11 -14.99 -45.64 27.03
N SER A 12 -15.01 -46.93 26.65
CA SER A 12 -13.81 -47.75 26.43
C SER A 12 -13.30 -47.72 24.99
N SER A 13 -14.04 -47.10 24.07
CA SER A 13 -13.65 -47.00 22.67
C SER A 13 -12.52 -45.99 22.52
N TYR A 14 -11.76 -46.11 21.43
CA TYR A 14 -10.78 -45.10 21.06
C TYR A 14 -11.44 -43.73 20.83
N LEU A 15 -12.72 -43.69 20.46
CA LEU A 15 -13.54 -42.48 20.26
C LEU A 15 -14.09 -41.86 21.56
N ALA A 16 -13.74 -42.40 22.73
CA ALA A 16 -14.16 -41.83 24.00
C ALA A 16 -13.65 -40.39 24.16
N GLY A 17 -14.44 -39.52 24.81
CA GLY A 17 -14.09 -38.11 25.02
C GLY A 17 -12.77 -37.89 25.77
N ALA A 18 -12.31 -38.87 26.55
CA ALA A 18 -11.01 -38.84 27.21
C ALA A 18 -9.83 -38.85 26.22
N ASN A 19 -10.02 -39.41 25.01
CA ASN A 19 -9.03 -39.47 23.95
C ASN A 19 -9.17 -38.32 22.94
N GLN A 20 -10.09 -37.37 23.17
CA GLN A 20 -10.38 -36.30 22.23
C GLN A 20 -9.13 -35.49 21.85
N SER A 21 -8.28 -35.13 22.82
CA SER A 21 -7.05 -34.39 22.55
C SER A 21 -6.04 -35.17 21.71
N TYR A 22 -6.03 -36.50 21.85
CA TYR A 22 -5.14 -37.37 21.08
C TYR A 22 -5.63 -37.51 19.64
N ILE A 23 -6.93 -37.72 19.44
CA ILE A 23 -7.54 -37.78 18.10
C ILE A 23 -7.41 -36.44 17.38
N GLU A 24 -7.62 -35.31 18.09
CA GLU A 24 -7.39 -33.97 17.56
C GLU A 24 -5.96 -33.81 17.04
N GLN A 25 -4.97 -34.17 17.84
CA GLN A 25 -3.57 -34.10 17.42
C GLN A 25 -3.28 -35.00 16.21
N LEU A 26 -3.80 -36.23 16.21
CA LEU A 26 -3.63 -37.17 15.10
C LEU A 26 -4.28 -36.66 13.79
N TYR A 27 -5.39 -35.93 13.89
CA TYR A 27 -6.02 -35.29 12.75
C TYR A 27 -5.22 -34.07 12.25
N GLU A 28 -4.65 -33.28 13.15
CA GLU A 28 -3.75 -32.17 12.78
C GLU A 28 -2.49 -32.65 12.06
N ASP A 29 -1.91 -33.76 12.52
CA ASP A 29 -0.78 -34.42 11.87
C ASP A 29 -1.19 -34.91 10.47
N TYR A 30 -2.39 -35.48 10.32
CA TYR A 30 -2.95 -35.87 9.00
C TYR A 30 -3.13 -34.66 8.05
N LEU A 31 -3.60 -33.52 8.56
CA LEU A 31 -3.75 -32.28 7.76
C LEU A 31 -2.39 -31.70 7.33
N THR A 32 -1.34 -31.89 8.13
CA THR A 32 0.00 -31.38 7.85
C THR A 32 0.76 -32.30 6.89
N ASP A 33 0.77 -33.60 7.17
CA ASP A 33 1.32 -34.64 6.31
C ASP A 33 0.48 -35.93 6.43
N PRO A 34 -0.29 -36.30 5.39
CA PRO A 34 -1.04 -37.55 5.38
C PRO A 34 -0.17 -38.78 5.61
N GLY A 35 1.13 -38.71 5.27
CA GLY A 35 2.14 -39.76 5.43
C GLY A 35 2.50 -40.10 6.87
N SER A 36 2.31 -39.15 7.80
CA SER A 36 2.71 -39.27 9.21
C SER A 36 1.78 -40.16 10.04
N VAL A 37 0.57 -40.41 9.54
CA VAL A 37 -0.49 -41.13 10.24
C VAL A 37 -0.64 -42.55 9.68
N GLU A 38 -0.91 -43.49 10.58
CA GLU A 38 -1.17 -44.90 10.29
C GLU A 38 -2.29 -45.10 9.25
N ASP A 39 -2.17 -46.12 8.41
CA ASP A 39 -3.12 -46.40 7.32
C ASP A 39 -4.56 -46.59 7.78
N SER A 40 -4.76 -47.18 8.98
CA SER A 40 -6.07 -47.38 9.61
C SER A 40 -6.79 -46.04 9.82
N TRP A 41 -6.11 -45.07 10.43
CA TRP A 41 -6.61 -43.73 10.68
C TRP A 41 -6.75 -42.89 9.42
N ARG A 42 -5.82 -43.03 8.48
CA ARG A 42 -5.90 -42.37 7.17
C ARG A 42 -7.19 -42.73 6.44
N SER A 43 -7.57 -44.01 6.45
CA SER A 43 -8.81 -44.48 5.83
C SER A 43 -10.07 -43.88 6.47
N ILE A 44 -10.04 -43.67 7.78
CA ILE A 44 -11.13 -43.05 8.54
C ILE A 44 -11.24 -41.57 8.18
N PHE A 45 -10.13 -40.84 8.17
CA PHE A 45 -10.12 -39.41 7.86
C PHE A 45 -10.49 -39.11 6.41
N GLN A 46 -10.13 -40.00 5.46
CA GLN A 46 -10.55 -39.89 4.06
C GLN A 46 -12.06 -40.09 3.86
N GLN A 47 -12.73 -40.82 4.75
CA GLN A 47 -14.18 -41.05 4.69
C GLN A 47 -14.98 -39.91 5.32
N LEU A 48 -14.32 -38.94 5.97
CA LEU A 48 -15.01 -37.81 6.56
C LEU A 48 -15.62 -36.94 5.46
N PRO A 49 -16.91 -36.59 5.55
CA PRO A 49 -17.54 -35.76 4.56
C PRO A 49 -16.89 -34.37 4.59
N THR A 50 -16.19 -34.01 3.52
CA THR A 50 -15.71 -32.64 3.30
C THR A 50 -16.92 -31.77 2.96
N ALA A 51 -17.67 -31.38 3.99
CA ALA A 51 -18.94 -30.69 3.85
C ALA A 51 -18.74 -29.24 3.40
N GLY A 52 -18.35 -29.01 2.14
CA GLY A 52 -18.54 -27.79 1.35
C GLY A 52 -18.11 -26.43 1.93
N VAL A 53 -17.45 -26.36 3.09
CA VAL A 53 -17.23 -25.13 3.84
C VAL A 53 -15.79 -25.10 4.35
N LYS A 54 -14.92 -24.44 3.56
CA LYS A 54 -13.53 -24.07 3.90
C LYS A 54 -12.58 -25.27 4.15
N PRO A 55 -11.27 -25.13 3.88
CA PRO A 55 -10.30 -26.11 4.35
C PRO A 55 -10.35 -26.20 5.89
N ASP A 56 -10.24 -27.41 6.44
CA ASP A 56 -10.21 -27.62 7.88
C ASP A 56 -9.01 -26.87 8.50
N GLN A 57 -9.29 -26.12 9.57
CA GLN A 57 -8.29 -25.32 10.26
C GLN A 57 -7.63 -26.12 11.38
N LEU A 58 -6.32 -25.92 11.55
CA LEU A 58 -5.54 -26.51 12.65
C LEU A 58 -5.99 -25.92 14.00
N HIS A 59 -6.62 -26.73 14.86
CA HIS A 59 -7.15 -26.29 16.15
C HIS A 59 -6.06 -25.85 17.14
N SER A 60 -4.84 -26.39 17.03
CA SER A 60 -3.68 -25.96 17.82
C SER A 60 -3.35 -24.48 17.62
N GLN A 61 -3.43 -23.96 16.39
CA GLN A 61 -3.19 -22.54 16.11
C GLN A 61 -4.26 -21.67 16.76
N THR A 62 -5.53 -22.08 16.66
CA THR A 62 -6.67 -21.41 17.30
C THR A 62 -6.52 -21.40 18.82
N ARG A 63 -6.15 -22.54 19.44
CA ARG A 63 -5.94 -22.65 20.89
C ARG A 63 -4.78 -21.80 21.36
N GLU A 64 -3.67 -21.78 20.64
CA GLU A 64 -2.50 -20.95 21.00
C GLU A 64 -2.82 -19.46 20.86
N TYR A 65 -3.59 -19.06 19.84
CA TYR A 65 -4.07 -17.70 19.68
C TYR A 65 -4.89 -17.24 20.89
N PHE A 66 -5.90 -18.02 21.31
CA PHE A 66 -6.71 -17.71 22.49
C PHE A 66 -5.91 -17.77 23.80
N ARG A 67 -4.95 -18.70 23.91
CA ARG A 67 -4.04 -18.80 25.06
C ARG A 67 -3.17 -17.55 25.18
N ARG A 68 -2.64 -17.04 24.06
CA ARG A 68 -1.86 -15.79 24.02
C ARG A 68 -2.72 -14.60 24.40
N LEU A 69 -3.94 -14.49 23.85
CA LEU A 69 -4.91 -13.45 24.22
C LEU A 69 -5.21 -13.43 25.71
N ALA A 70 -5.42 -14.59 26.33
CA ALA A 70 -5.68 -14.68 27.76
C ALA A 70 -4.48 -14.16 28.60
N LYS A 71 -3.25 -14.42 28.14
CA LYS A 71 -2.02 -13.91 28.79
C LYS A 71 -1.84 -12.40 28.59
N ASP A 72 -2.26 -11.85 27.46
CA ASP A 72 -2.11 -10.42 27.11
C ASP A 72 -3.28 -9.53 27.58
N SER A 73 -4.19 -10.05 28.41
CA SER A 73 -5.41 -9.39 28.89
C SER A 73 -5.23 -8.04 29.61
N ALA A 74 -4.00 -7.62 29.94
CA ALA A 74 -3.71 -6.34 30.56
C ALA A 74 -3.90 -5.10 29.64
N ARG A 75 -4.20 -5.27 28.34
CA ARG A 75 -4.34 -4.16 27.37
C ARG A 75 -5.72 -4.08 26.70
N TYR A 76 -6.78 -4.36 27.45
CA TYR A 76 -8.13 -4.54 26.92
C TYR A 76 -8.82 -3.21 26.51
N ASN A 77 -8.46 -2.69 25.34
CA ASN A 77 -9.22 -1.68 24.59
C ASN A 77 -8.99 -1.76 23.06
N GLY A 78 -8.54 -2.90 22.55
CA GLY A 78 -8.29 -3.13 21.12
C GLY A 78 -9.27 -4.13 20.51
N SER A 79 -9.79 -3.81 19.33
CA SER A 79 -10.53 -4.74 18.46
C SER A 79 -9.75 -6.05 18.29
N ILE A 80 -10.42 -7.19 18.39
CA ILE A 80 -9.84 -8.51 18.15
C ILE A 80 -9.60 -8.63 16.65
N ASN A 81 -8.35 -8.53 16.20
CA ASN A 81 -7.98 -8.77 14.82
C ASN A 81 -7.49 -10.23 14.67
N ASP A 82 -7.97 -10.90 13.63
CA ASP A 82 -7.56 -12.24 13.23
C ASP A 82 -6.08 -12.21 12.82
N PRO A 83 -5.22 -13.18 13.19
CA PRO A 83 -3.80 -13.17 12.81
C PRO A 83 -3.57 -13.04 11.29
N ASP A 84 -4.49 -13.55 10.48
CA ASP A 84 -4.46 -13.40 9.02
C ASP A 84 -4.70 -11.94 8.58
N THR A 85 -5.63 -11.23 9.23
CA THR A 85 -5.88 -9.80 8.96
C THR A 85 -4.69 -8.93 9.34
N ASP A 86 -3.97 -9.27 10.42
CA ASP A 86 -2.74 -8.57 10.81
C ASP A 86 -1.60 -8.85 9.81
N ALA A 87 -1.51 -10.06 9.26
CA ALA A 87 -0.53 -10.38 8.21
C ALA A 87 -0.80 -9.58 6.93
N LYS A 88 -2.05 -9.51 6.48
CA LYS A 88 -2.47 -8.68 5.34
C LYS A 88 -2.22 -7.19 5.57
N GLN A 89 -2.46 -6.71 6.79
CA GLN A 89 -2.18 -5.33 7.18
C GLN A 89 -0.69 -4.97 6.98
N VAL A 90 0.25 -5.86 7.31
CA VAL A 90 1.68 -5.65 7.03
C VAL A 90 1.95 -5.59 5.52
N LYS A 91 1.27 -6.42 4.72
CA LYS A 91 1.37 -6.40 3.25
C LYS A 91 0.87 -5.09 2.65
N VAL A 92 -0.22 -4.52 3.18
CA VAL A 92 -0.72 -3.20 2.78
C VAL A 92 0.31 -2.11 3.08
N LEU A 93 0.99 -2.15 4.23
CA LEU A 93 2.07 -1.21 4.54
C LEU A 93 3.29 -1.39 3.61
N GLN A 94 3.63 -2.62 3.24
CA GLN A 94 4.68 -2.91 2.25
C GLN A 94 4.32 -2.33 0.88
N LEU A 95 3.06 -2.47 0.45
CA LEU A 95 2.54 -1.89 -0.79
C LEU A 95 2.65 -0.36 -0.78
N ILE A 96 2.19 0.32 0.28
CA ILE A 96 2.34 1.78 0.42
C ILE A 96 3.81 2.19 0.26
N ASN A 97 4.72 1.45 0.89
CA ASN A 97 6.14 1.73 0.80
C ASN A 97 6.67 1.52 -0.63
N ALA A 98 6.25 0.46 -1.32
CA ALA A 98 6.62 0.22 -2.71
C ALA A 98 6.22 1.39 -3.62
N PHE A 99 5.02 1.95 -3.45
CA PHE A 99 4.59 3.17 -4.17
C PHE A 99 5.48 4.39 -3.86
N ARG A 100 5.87 4.59 -2.60
CA ARG A 100 6.78 5.69 -2.21
C ARG A 100 8.16 5.58 -2.84
N PHE A 101 8.68 4.36 -2.98
CA PHE A 101 10.02 4.11 -3.53
C PHE A 101 10.04 4.10 -5.06
N ARG A 102 9.09 3.38 -5.69
CA ARG A 102 9.14 3.07 -7.13
C ARG A 102 7.95 3.62 -7.92
N GLY A 103 6.97 4.25 -7.27
CA GLY A 103 5.78 4.81 -7.94
C GLY A 103 6.11 5.77 -9.08
N HIS A 104 7.20 6.52 -8.94
CA HIS A 104 7.69 7.44 -9.97
C HIS A 104 8.08 6.75 -11.30
N GLN A 105 8.39 5.45 -11.29
CA GLN A 105 8.74 4.69 -12.50
C GLN A 105 7.51 4.42 -13.38
N HIS A 106 6.32 4.33 -12.77
CA HIS A 106 5.02 4.18 -13.43
C HIS A 106 4.26 5.50 -13.58
N ALA A 107 4.92 6.64 -13.34
CA ALA A 107 4.28 7.95 -13.45
C ALA A 107 4.13 8.38 -14.91
N ASN A 108 3.00 8.99 -15.25
CA ASN A 108 2.73 9.51 -16.58
C ASN A 108 3.46 10.86 -16.81
N LEU A 109 4.76 10.78 -17.06
CA LEU A 109 5.64 11.95 -17.24
C LEU A 109 5.76 12.40 -18.69
N ASP A 110 5.59 11.49 -19.64
CA ASP A 110 5.78 11.76 -21.07
C ASP A 110 4.49 12.27 -21.71
N PRO A 111 4.40 13.55 -22.12
CA PRO A 111 3.23 14.09 -22.79
C PRO A 111 3.04 13.52 -24.20
N LEU A 112 4.07 12.94 -24.81
CA LEU A 112 4.01 12.36 -26.15
C LEU A 112 3.64 10.86 -26.14
N GLY A 113 3.72 10.19 -24.99
CA GLY A 113 3.41 8.77 -24.84
C GLY A 113 4.33 7.83 -25.63
N LEU A 114 5.55 8.27 -25.93
CA LEU A 114 6.56 7.46 -26.60
C LEU A 114 7.28 6.53 -25.62
N TRP A 115 7.37 6.95 -24.36
CA TRP A 115 8.01 6.17 -23.32
C TRP A 115 7.17 4.95 -22.94
N LYS A 116 7.71 3.76 -23.26
CA LYS A 116 7.20 2.48 -22.77
C LYS A 116 7.84 2.17 -21.43
N GLN A 117 7.03 2.07 -20.39
CA GLN A 117 7.46 1.77 -19.03
C GLN A 117 7.40 0.27 -18.79
N ASP A 118 8.42 -0.28 -18.16
CA ASP A 118 8.44 -1.68 -17.75
C ASP A 118 7.52 -1.88 -16.54
N ALA A 119 6.82 -3.02 -16.50
CA ALA A 119 5.98 -3.37 -15.36
C ALA A 119 6.86 -3.61 -14.12
N VAL A 120 6.57 -2.89 -13.03
CA VAL A 120 7.28 -3.07 -11.75
C VAL A 120 6.42 -3.98 -10.87
N PRO A 121 6.87 -5.21 -10.55
CA PRO A 121 6.05 -6.19 -9.83
C PRO A 121 5.59 -5.69 -8.45
N ASP A 122 6.44 -4.92 -7.76
CA ASP A 122 6.16 -4.44 -6.40
C ASP A 122 4.93 -3.51 -6.29
N LEU A 123 4.47 -2.92 -7.39
CA LEU A 123 3.27 -2.06 -7.42
C LEU A 123 1.98 -2.87 -7.60
N ASP A 124 2.09 -4.12 -8.03
CA ASP A 124 0.93 -5.00 -8.21
C ASP A 124 0.51 -5.59 -6.85
N PRO A 125 -0.74 -5.40 -6.41
CA PRO A 125 -1.26 -6.01 -5.18
C PRO A 125 -1.13 -7.55 -5.18
N ALA A 126 -1.19 -8.18 -6.36
CA ALA A 126 -1.02 -9.63 -6.49
C ALA A 126 0.35 -10.11 -6.00
N TYR A 127 1.41 -9.30 -6.18
CA TYR A 127 2.76 -9.61 -5.70
C TYR A 127 2.83 -9.66 -4.16
N HIS A 128 1.93 -8.95 -3.46
CA HIS A 128 1.86 -8.92 -2.00
C HIS A 128 0.87 -9.94 -1.42
N ASN A 129 0.33 -10.84 -2.25
CA ASN A 129 -0.73 -11.80 -1.90
C ASN A 129 -2.04 -11.14 -1.46
N LEU A 130 -2.36 -9.95 -2.00
CA LEU A 130 -3.65 -9.28 -1.80
C LEU A 130 -4.57 -9.67 -2.95
N THR A 131 -5.68 -10.31 -2.63
CA THR A 131 -6.69 -10.78 -3.59
C THR A 131 -7.77 -9.73 -3.82
N GLU A 132 -8.56 -9.88 -4.88
CA GLU A 132 -9.70 -8.99 -5.17
C GLU A 132 -10.75 -8.96 -4.05
N ALA A 133 -10.85 -10.03 -3.25
CA ALA A 133 -11.73 -10.05 -2.08
C ALA A 133 -11.28 -9.03 -1.02
N ASP A 134 -9.97 -8.88 -0.84
CA ASP A 134 -9.38 -7.97 0.15
C ASP A 134 -9.58 -6.49 -0.23
N PHE A 135 -9.88 -6.19 -1.49
CA PHE A 135 -10.14 -4.81 -1.95
C PHE A 135 -11.34 -4.17 -1.26
N GLN A 136 -12.31 -4.97 -0.81
CA GLN A 136 -13.49 -4.50 -0.10
C GLN A 136 -13.28 -4.40 1.42
N GLU A 137 -12.20 -4.98 1.94
CA GLU A 137 -11.86 -4.91 3.37
C GLU A 137 -11.26 -3.55 3.72
N THR A 138 -11.43 -3.17 4.99
CA THR A 138 -10.91 -1.92 5.55
C THR A 138 -9.61 -2.18 6.30
N PHE A 139 -8.57 -1.45 5.91
CA PHE A 139 -7.24 -1.52 6.52
C PHE A 139 -6.87 -0.22 7.20
N ASN A 140 -5.92 -0.29 8.13
CA ASN A 140 -5.31 0.89 8.72
C ASN A 140 -4.24 1.44 7.77
N VAL A 141 -4.20 2.75 7.54
CA VAL A 141 -3.26 3.33 6.57
C VAL A 141 -1.92 3.73 7.19
N GLY A 142 -1.78 3.58 8.51
CA GLY A 142 -0.55 3.80 9.26
C GLY A 142 0.01 5.20 9.06
N SER A 143 1.13 5.29 8.33
CA SER A 143 1.87 6.54 8.11
C SER A 143 1.41 7.33 6.87
N PHE A 144 0.33 6.92 6.21
CA PHE A 144 -0.17 7.60 5.01
C PHE A 144 -1.01 8.83 5.39
N ALA A 145 -0.57 10.00 4.95
CA ALA A 145 -1.03 11.30 5.43
C ALA A 145 -2.29 11.82 4.72
N ILE A 146 -3.36 11.01 4.67
CA ILE A 146 -4.66 11.40 4.09
C ILE A 146 -5.63 12.00 5.13
N GLY A 147 -5.26 11.98 6.41
CA GLY A 147 -6.11 12.45 7.51
C GLY A 147 -7.22 11.49 7.95
N LYS A 148 -7.16 10.23 7.51
CA LYS A 148 -8.04 9.14 7.97
C LYS A 148 -7.16 8.00 8.50
N ASP A 149 -7.60 7.36 9.59
CA ASP A 149 -6.84 6.26 10.20
C ASP A 149 -7.09 4.92 9.47
N THR A 150 -8.28 4.74 8.89
CA THR A 150 -8.68 3.54 8.17
C THR A 150 -9.35 3.86 6.82
N MET A 151 -9.17 2.98 5.83
CA MET A 151 -9.86 3.05 4.54
C MET A 151 -9.96 1.69 3.87
N LYS A 152 -10.79 1.57 2.84
CA LYS A 152 -10.84 0.37 2.00
C LYS A 152 -9.57 0.24 1.16
N LEU A 153 -9.11 -0.98 0.93
CA LEU A 153 -7.92 -1.23 0.10
C LEU A 153 -8.11 -0.72 -1.34
N ALA A 154 -9.32 -0.81 -1.91
CA ALA A 154 -9.61 -0.24 -3.23
C ALA A 154 -9.35 1.27 -3.29
N ASP A 155 -9.91 2.02 -2.34
CA ASP A 155 -9.75 3.47 -2.25
C ASP A 155 -8.28 3.84 -1.99
N LEU A 156 -7.58 3.06 -1.15
CA LEU A 156 -6.15 3.23 -0.88
C LEU A 156 -5.31 3.09 -2.15
N TYR A 157 -5.56 2.02 -2.90
CA TYR A 157 -4.80 1.70 -4.10
C TYR A 157 -5.00 2.77 -5.18
N GLU A 158 -6.24 3.25 -5.36
CA GLU A 158 -6.52 4.36 -6.26
C GLU A 158 -5.83 5.66 -5.81
N ALA A 159 -5.90 5.98 -4.51
CA ALA A 159 -5.23 7.16 -3.96
C ALA A 159 -3.71 7.12 -4.15
N LEU A 160 -3.07 5.96 -3.95
CA LEU A 160 -1.63 5.77 -4.17
C LEU A 160 -1.26 5.95 -5.65
N LYS A 161 -2.05 5.38 -6.56
CA LYS A 161 -1.87 5.57 -8.01
C LYS A 161 -1.99 7.03 -8.41
N GLN A 162 -3.01 7.74 -7.95
CA GLN A 162 -3.21 9.16 -8.24
C GLN A 162 -2.06 10.02 -7.68
N THR A 163 -1.54 9.66 -6.50
CA THR A 163 -0.50 10.41 -5.80
C THR A 163 0.89 10.23 -6.41
N TYR A 164 1.30 8.98 -6.72
CA TYR A 164 2.66 8.65 -7.12
C TYR A 164 2.82 8.31 -8.61
N CYS A 165 1.76 7.82 -9.25
CA CYS A 165 1.76 7.39 -10.65
C CYS A 165 1.00 8.36 -11.57
N GLY A 166 0.61 9.53 -11.06
CA GLY A 166 -0.05 10.57 -11.83
C GLY A 166 0.91 11.33 -12.77
N SER A 167 0.64 12.61 -13.01
CA SER A 167 1.50 13.46 -13.85
C SER A 167 2.78 13.94 -13.16
N ILE A 168 3.03 13.50 -11.93
CA ILE A 168 4.16 13.88 -11.09
C ILE A 168 4.77 12.59 -10.53
N GLY A 169 6.05 12.35 -10.82
CA GLY A 169 6.84 11.27 -10.22
C GLY A 169 7.69 11.84 -9.10
N ALA A 170 7.34 11.54 -7.86
CA ALA A 170 8.08 12.04 -6.69
C ALA A 170 9.16 11.03 -6.27
N GLU A 171 10.42 11.46 -6.28
CA GLU A 171 11.56 10.67 -5.80
C GLU A 171 12.20 11.37 -4.60
N TYR A 172 12.00 10.83 -3.42
CA TYR A 172 12.50 11.41 -2.16
C TYR A 172 12.91 10.38 -1.11
N MET A 173 12.59 9.10 -1.33
CA MET A 173 12.86 8.07 -0.33
C MET A 173 14.36 7.81 -0.10
N HIS A 174 15.22 8.24 -1.02
CA HIS A 174 16.68 8.20 -0.91
C HIS A 174 17.25 9.20 0.13
N ILE A 175 16.48 10.21 0.55
CA ILE A 175 16.89 11.15 1.59
C ILE A 175 17.17 10.37 2.89
N THR A 176 18.10 10.80 3.74
CA THR A 176 18.37 10.12 5.02
C THR A 176 17.54 10.70 6.16
N ASN A 177 17.30 12.01 6.14
CA ASN A 177 16.54 12.72 7.17
C ASN A 177 15.04 12.32 7.18
N THR A 178 14.59 11.78 8.30
CA THR A 178 13.20 11.34 8.49
C THR A 178 12.22 12.51 8.54
N GLU A 179 12.62 13.67 9.08
CA GLU A 179 11.75 14.84 9.19
C GLU A 179 11.39 15.38 7.80
N GLU A 180 12.38 15.44 6.90
CA GLU A 180 12.19 15.85 5.51
C GLU A 180 11.29 14.87 4.75
N LYS A 181 11.50 13.55 4.92
CA LYS A 181 10.62 12.53 4.32
C LYS A 181 9.17 12.71 4.76
N ARG A 182 8.94 12.89 6.06
CA ARG A 182 7.59 13.08 6.61
C ARG A 182 6.96 14.37 6.12
N TRP A 183 7.75 15.44 6.01
CA TRP A 183 7.28 16.71 5.47
C TRP A 183 6.83 16.58 4.01
N ILE A 184 7.61 15.89 3.17
CA ILE A 184 7.26 15.63 1.77
C ILE A 184 6.02 14.75 1.68
N GLN A 185 5.96 13.66 2.45
CA GLN A 185 4.80 12.76 2.53
C GLN A 185 3.53 13.54 2.88
N GLN A 186 3.57 14.34 3.94
CA GLN A 186 2.43 15.16 4.36
C GLN A 186 1.98 16.12 3.26
N ARG A 187 2.91 16.68 2.48
CA ARG A 187 2.56 17.65 1.43
C ARG A 187 1.96 17.01 0.18
N ILE A 188 2.45 15.84 -0.22
CA ILE A 188 2.03 15.16 -1.45
C ILE A 188 0.79 14.31 -1.21
N GLU A 189 0.78 13.52 -0.13
CA GLU A 189 -0.30 12.58 0.18
C GLU A 189 -1.59 13.29 0.64
N SER A 190 -1.49 14.45 1.30
CA SER A 190 -2.68 15.23 1.72
C SER A 190 -3.51 15.77 0.55
N VAL A 191 -2.90 15.89 -0.62
CA VAL A 191 -3.50 16.49 -1.81
C VAL A 191 -3.96 15.41 -2.80
N VAL A 192 -3.57 14.15 -2.59
CA VAL A 192 -3.92 12.97 -3.43
C VAL A 192 -3.74 13.28 -4.92
N GLY A 193 -2.59 13.88 -5.29
CA GLY A 193 -2.29 14.28 -6.66
C GLY A 193 -3.11 15.46 -7.24
N HIS A 194 -4.11 15.98 -6.53
CA HIS A 194 -5.03 17.01 -7.02
C HIS A 194 -4.85 18.35 -6.31
N ALA A 195 -3.92 19.18 -6.81
CA ALA A 195 -3.82 20.55 -6.33
C ALA A 195 -5.06 21.36 -6.75
N SER A 196 -5.86 21.80 -5.76
CA SER A 196 -7.00 22.68 -6.00
C SER A 196 -6.52 24.10 -6.33
N PHE A 197 -6.77 24.55 -7.56
CA PHE A 197 -6.50 25.93 -8.00
C PHE A 197 -7.80 26.68 -8.27
N SER A 198 -7.83 27.98 -7.96
CA SER A 198 -8.97 28.84 -8.25
C SER A 198 -9.15 29.05 -9.76
N SER A 199 -10.34 29.48 -10.18
CA SER A 199 -10.61 29.82 -11.59
C SER A 199 -9.64 30.89 -12.12
N ASP A 200 -9.30 31.85 -11.27
CA ASP A 200 -8.43 32.97 -11.63
C ASP A 200 -6.98 32.53 -11.76
N GLU A 201 -6.50 31.64 -10.89
CA GLU A 201 -5.19 31.01 -11.01
C GLU A 201 -5.10 30.20 -12.31
N LYS A 202 -6.13 29.42 -12.65
CA LYS A 202 -6.19 28.67 -13.90
C LYS A 202 -6.14 29.58 -15.13
N ARG A 203 -6.90 30.69 -15.13
CA ARG A 203 -6.86 31.71 -16.20
C ARG A 203 -5.49 32.37 -16.31
N ARG A 204 -4.88 32.73 -15.18
CA ARG A 204 -3.53 33.29 -15.14
C ARG A 204 -2.51 32.32 -15.74
N PHE A 205 -2.57 31.05 -15.36
CA PHE A 205 -1.68 30.03 -15.89
C PHE A 205 -1.82 29.83 -17.40
N LEU A 206 -3.05 29.91 -17.92
CA LEU A 206 -3.30 29.85 -19.35
C LEU A 206 -2.70 31.07 -20.06
N ASN A 207 -2.94 32.27 -19.54
CA ASN A 207 -2.39 33.51 -20.12
C ASN A 207 -0.85 33.49 -20.15
N GLU A 208 -0.21 32.99 -19.09
CA GLU A 208 1.26 32.85 -19.04
C GLU A 208 1.79 31.85 -20.09
N LEU A 209 1.09 30.73 -20.31
CA LEU A 209 1.45 29.76 -21.35
C LEU A 209 1.28 30.35 -22.76
N THR A 210 0.15 31.02 -23.02
CA THR A 210 -0.11 31.68 -24.30
C THR A 210 0.91 32.79 -24.58
N ALA A 211 1.30 33.55 -23.56
CA ALA A 211 2.33 34.58 -23.70
C ALA A 211 3.71 33.98 -24.04
N ALA A 212 4.09 32.87 -23.40
CA ALA A 212 5.35 32.18 -23.69
C ALA A 212 5.37 31.63 -25.13
N GLU A 213 4.30 30.95 -25.54
CA GLU A 213 4.18 30.44 -26.91
C GLU A 213 4.15 31.57 -27.96
N GLY A 214 3.41 32.64 -27.68
CA GLY A 214 3.32 33.81 -28.56
C GLY A 214 4.67 34.50 -28.75
N LEU A 215 5.46 34.63 -27.68
CA LEU A 215 6.80 35.20 -27.75
C LEU A 215 7.73 34.35 -28.63
N GLU A 216 7.69 33.03 -28.48
CA GLU A 216 8.51 32.13 -29.30
C GLU A 216 8.14 32.18 -30.78
N ARG A 217 6.83 32.14 -31.09
CA ARG A 217 6.34 32.26 -32.47
C ARG A 217 6.74 33.61 -33.08
N TYR A 218 6.65 34.70 -32.31
CA TYR A 218 7.06 36.04 -32.75
C TYR A 218 8.56 36.12 -33.04
N LEU A 219 9.41 35.60 -32.14
CA LEU A 219 10.86 35.59 -32.35
C LEU A 219 11.25 34.73 -33.55
N GLY A 220 10.62 33.57 -33.72
CA GLY A 220 10.83 32.69 -34.87
C GLY A 220 10.44 33.32 -36.20
N ALA A 221 9.36 34.11 -36.23
CA ALA A 221 8.94 34.85 -37.43
C ALA A 221 9.84 36.06 -37.72
N LYS A 222 10.29 36.79 -36.68
CA LYS A 222 11.06 38.03 -36.83
C LYS A 222 12.54 37.81 -37.13
N PHE A 223 13.13 36.73 -36.62
CA PHE A 223 14.55 36.42 -36.78
C PHE A 223 14.76 35.03 -37.39
N PRO A 224 14.38 34.80 -38.66
CA PRO A 224 14.61 33.53 -39.32
C PRO A 224 16.13 33.28 -39.45
N GLY A 225 16.60 32.09 -39.03
CA GLY A 225 17.99 31.66 -39.16
C GLY A 225 18.90 31.91 -37.95
N ARG A 226 18.46 32.65 -36.93
CA ARG A 226 19.12 32.61 -35.61
C ARG A 226 18.52 31.49 -34.78
N SER A 227 19.35 30.53 -34.40
CA SER A 227 18.97 29.48 -33.44
C SER A 227 18.76 30.11 -32.06
N ALA A 228 17.58 30.68 -31.83
CA ALA A 228 17.08 30.84 -30.47
C ALA A 228 16.83 29.42 -29.95
N SER A 229 17.54 29.00 -28.90
CA SER A 229 17.29 27.72 -28.24
C SER A 229 15.79 27.61 -27.97
N PRO A 230 15.06 26.71 -28.66
CA PRO A 230 13.61 26.78 -28.67
C PRO A 230 13.09 26.46 -27.28
N LEU A 231 12.43 27.44 -26.67
CA LEU A 231 11.79 27.31 -25.37
C LEU A 231 10.49 26.46 -25.46
N LYS A 232 10.21 25.89 -26.64
CA LYS A 232 9.09 25.00 -26.99
C LYS A 232 8.90 23.85 -26.00
N ALA A 233 9.99 23.25 -25.52
CA ALA A 233 9.95 22.19 -24.52
C ALA A 233 9.82 22.71 -23.07
N GLY A 234 10.03 24.01 -22.85
CA GLY A 234 10.14 24.68 -21.54
C GLY A 234 9.01 25.66 -21.22
N THR A 235 7.89 25.69 -21.95
CA THR A 235 6.73 26.54 -21.60
C THR A 235 6.20 26.28 -20.18
N ARG A 236 6.31 25.03 -19.69
CA ARG A 236 6.04 24.66 -18.30
C ARG A 236 7.04 25.31 -17.31
N TRP A 237 8.27 25.57 -17.76
CA TRP A 237 9.36 26.17 -16.99
C TRP A 237 9.11 27.65 -16.67
N CYS A 238 8.59 28.42 -17.64
CA CYS A 238 8.20 29.82 -17.41
C CYS A 238 7.13 29.96 -16.32
N ARG A 239 6.18 29.02 -16.25
CA ARG A 239 5.16 28.96 -15.19
C ARG A 239 5.79 28.69 -13.82
N CYS A 240 6.63 27.65 -13.73
CA CYS A 240 7.26 27.27 -12.46
C CYS A 240 8.13 28.40 -11.91
N SER A 241 8.91 29.06 -12.77
CA SER A 241 9.79 30.18 -12.38
C SER A 241 9.00 31.35 -11.77
N LYS A 242 7.94 31.83 -12.42
CA LYS A 242 7.13 32.94 -11.89
C LYS A 242 6.44 32.57 -10.58
N ARG A 243 5.91 31.35 -10.44
CA ARG A 243 5.29 30.93 -9.19
C ARG A 243 6.31 30.82 -8.05
N TRP A 244 7.51 30.33 -8.32
CA TRP A 244 8.61 30.33 -7.36
C TRP A 244 8.95 31.75 -6.88
N CYS A 245 9.00 32.72 -7.79
CA CYS A 245 9.25 34.13 -7.42
C CYS A 245 8.09 34.77 -6.65
N VAL A 246 6.84 34.40 -6.93
CA VAL A 246 5.63 34.99 -6.32
C VAL A 246 5.29 34.35 -4.99
N THR A 247 5.73 33.13 -4.71
CA THR A 247 5.53 32.50 -3.40
C THR A 247 6.47 33.18 -2.41
N PRO A 248 6.00 34.12 -1.55
CA PRO A 248 6.89 34.79 -0.63
C PRO A 248 7.33 33.77 0.41
N ALA A 249 8.51 34.00 0.99
CA ALA A 249 9.06 33.36 2.18
C ALA A 249 8.06 33.34 3.37
N ARG A 250 7.02 32.51 3.31
CA ARG A 250 6.01 32.32 4.35
C ARG A 250 6.36 31.21 5.34
N THR A 251 7.48 30.51 5.14
CA THR A 251 8.12 29.63 6.11
C THR A 251 9.42 30.25 6.60
N ALA A 252 9.32 31.31 7.40
CA ALA A 252 10.44 31.94 8.11
C ALA A 252 11.07 31.03 9.22
N ARG A 253 11.00 29.70 9.08
CA ARG A 253 11.69 28.72 9.94
C ARG A 253 12.68 27.83 9.20
N ALA A 254 12.84 27.96 7.88
CA ALA A 254 13.83 27.22 7.10
C ALA A 254 14.98 28.12 6.57
N LYS A 255 15.25 29.24 7.23
CA LYS A 255 16.40 30.12 6.94
C LYS A 255 17.66 29.61 7.66
N SER A 256 18.15 28.41 7.35
CA SER A 256 19.47 27.95 7.84
C SER A 256 20.08 26.76 7.10
N CYS A 257 19.64 26.41 5.87
CA CYS A 257 20.27 25.29 5.14
C CYS A 257 20.54 25.52 3.64
N TRP A 258 20.23 26.69 3.10
CA TRP A 258 20.56 27.02 1.70
C TRP A 258 21.55 28.17 1.64
N ALA A 259 22.73 27.96 2.20
CA ALA A 259 23.92 28.73 1.86
C ALA A 259 24.72 27.89 0.86
N TRP A 260 24.54 28.17 -0.44
CA TRP A 260 25.50 27.71 -1.45
C TRP A 260 26.79 28.52 -1.26
N PRO A 261 27.97 27.90 -1.12
CA PRO A 261 29.22 28.63 -1.10
C PRO A 261 29.47 29.18 -2.50
N THR A 262 29.48 30.50 -2.63
CA THR A 262 30.10 31.19 -3.77
C THR A 262 31.59 30.87 -3.75
N ALA A 263 32.02 29.87 -4.51
CA ALA A 263 33.41 29.69 -4.87
C ALA A 263 33.80 30.81 -5.84
N ALA A 264 34.59 31.76 -5.33
CA ALA A 264 35.32 32.71 -6.14
C ALA A 264 36.49 32.00 -6.82
N ALA A 265 36.64 32.21 -8.13
CA ALA A 265 37.88 32.07 -8.88
C ALA A 265 38.09 33.39 -9.63
#